data_AF-W6ZYR6-F1
#
_entry.id   AF-W6ZYR6-F1
#
_cell.length_a   1.000
_cell.length_b   1.000
_cell.length_c   1.000
_cell.angle_alpha   90.00
_cell.angle_beta   90.00
_cell.angle_gamma   90.00
#
_symmetry.space_group_name_H-M   'P 1'
#
loop_
_entity.id
_entity.type
_entity.pdbx_description
1 polymer ?
#
loop_
_entity_poly.entity_id
_entity_poly.type
_entity_poly.pdbx_seq_one_letter_code
_entity_poly.pdbx_strand_id
1 'polypeptide(L)'
;MAGTTTNKIEVGFRNYLLSLIGSDSGALCSSKGQEYDDPGGRLRFLHCKETSKIEMWEKMKDKATASNNLMGLWKYTVSSCMKIEAWWDNLKNGGHEGGFYNPGTCSVGHMAVSGGRLNYGQNCVINKNHLTWDSSGNKREFYTNRQEDRSLSICRDIILQMMYYFEIVNTDSSTRSKLSNPNPCQDLYESLVRWGGTQVAEAIMTDWFIGDSSGTPGGISQSLKGIDLYEVMTETVYGDGRGDKSIRCRLAEGLESSGTQASPKYKTEYDKGMELSECRESSNKCSGLEEILQLGQSPDEEISGDITSTARIAPENGTGGDGTGVSLSASAPSYSGSSFLSSGDEDSNIKRAPKTPPSVSGGSASIGWAVGASVGILLGLVSSAYGYYRVFYMRSRRRNLMRAPRLHGARIAYA
;
A
#
# COMPACT_ATOMS: atom_id res chain seq x y z
N MET A 1 -11.16 34.01 -19.36
CA MET A 1 -10.09 33.05 -19.68
C MET A 1 -10.37 31.79 -18.88
N ALA A 2 -10.84 30.72 -19.54
CA ALA A 2 -11.00 29.43 -18.89
C ALA A 2 -9.60 28.79 -18.80
N GLY A 3 -9.02 28.71 -17.61
CA GLY A 3 -7.78 27.97 -17.41
C GLY A 3 -8.04 26.50 -17.73
N THR A 4 -7.22 25.91 -18.59
CA THR A 4 -7.21 24.47 -18.83
C THR A 4 -6.89 23.77 -17.49
N THR A 5 -7.92 23.26 -16.83
CA THR A 5 -7.77 22.36 -15.69
C THR A 5 -7.14 21.08 -16.21
N THR A 6 -5.83 20.93 -16.04
CA THR A 6 -5.14 19.65 -16.26
C THR A 6 -5.82 18.59 -15.40
N ASN A 7 -6.29 17.50 -16.02
CA ASN A 7 -6.99 16.43 -15.32
C ASN A 7 -6.09 15.84 -14.23
N LYS A 8 -6.48 15.99 -12.96
CA LYS A 8 -5.72 15.60 -11.77
C LYS A 8 -5.32 14.10 -11.75
N ILE A 9 -6.01 13.26 -12.53
CA ILE A 9 -5.76 11.81 -12.64
C ILE A 9 -4.70 11.44 -13.69
N GLU A 10 -4.34 12.32 -14.63
CA GLU A 10 -3.21 12.07 -15.56
C GLU A 10 -1.86 12.02 -14.81
N VAL A 11 -1.85 12.49 -13.57
CA VAL A 11 -0.72 12.43 -12.66
C VAL A 11 -0.70 11.05 -12.00
N GLY A 12 0.42 10.33 -12.12
CA GLY A 12 0.59 9.03 -11.45
C GLY A 12 0.41 9.13 -9.93
N PHE A 13 -0.08 8.06 -9.29
CA PHE A 13 -0.47 8.05 -7.87
C PHE A 13 0.63 8.56 -6.92
N ARG A 14 1.89 8.18 -7.18
CA ARG A 14 3.06 8.73 -6.47
C ARG A 14 3.06 10.26 -6.44
N ASN A 15 2.88 10.88 -7.60
CA ASN A 15 2.95 12.33 -7.75
C ASN A 15 1.72 13.00 -7.15
N TYR A 16 0.54 12.35 -7.20
CA TYR A 16 -0.62 12.79 -6.42
C TYR A 16 -0.29 12.90 -4.92
N LEU A 17 0.30 11.86 -4.33
CA LEU A 17 0.63 11.87 -2.91
C LEU A 17 1.71 12.91 -2.55
N LEU A 18 2.69 13.10 -3.44
CA LEU A 18 3.71 14.13 -3.25
C LEU A 18 3.13 15.54 -3.38
N SER A 19 2.07 15.73 -4.18
CA SER A 19 1.39 17.02 -4.28
C SER A 19 0.76 17.45 -2.95
N LEU A 20 0.41 16.50 -2.08
CA LEU A 20 -0.09 16.79 -0.72
C LEU A 20 0.96 17.48 0.15
N ILE A 21 2.25 17.34 -0.16
CA ILE A 21 3.32 18.03 0.58
C ILE A 21 3.49 19.48 0.09
N GLY A 22 3.13 19.76 -1.17
CA GLY A 22 3.47 21.01 -1.85
C GLY A 22 2.69 22.23 -1.38
N SER A 23 1.51 22.05 -0.79
CA SER A 23 0.55 23.12 -0.53
C SER A 23 1.03 24.20 0.45
N ASP A 24 1.92 23.88 1.38
CA ASP A 24 2.40 24.81 2.43
C ASP A 24 3.94 24.92 2.49
N SER A 25 4.65 24.58 1.40
CA SER A 25 6.10 24.34 1.36
C SER A 25 7.04 25.55 1.55
N GLY A 26 6.53 26.70 1.99
CA GLY A 26 7.38 27.82 2.44
C GLY A 26 8.08 27.58 3.78
N ALA A 27 7.73 26.51 4.51
CA ALA A 27 8.26 26.24 5.83
C ALA A 27 9.67 25.62 5.80
N LEU A 28 10.59 26.24 6.56
CA LEU A 28 11.94 25.73 6.81
C LEU A 28 11.87 24.34 7.46
N CYS A 29 12.77 23.44 7.05
CA CYS A 29 12.97 22.17 7.74
C CYS A 29 13.35 22.44 9.20
N SER A 30 12.40 22.21 10.11
CA SER A 30 12.61 22.45 11.53
C SER A 30 13.58 21.41 12.08
N SER A 31 14.55 21.87 12.86
CA SER A 31 15.54 21.01 13.50
C SER A 31 14.86 19.97 14.39
N LYS A 32 15.33 18.72 14.30
CA LYS A 32 14.92 17.54 15.07
C LYS A 32 14.46 17.90 16.50
N GLY A 33 13.18 17.65 16.80
CA GLY A 33 12.64 17.74 18.16
C GLY A 33 11.33 18.53 18.32
N GLN A 34 10.99 19.41 17.36
CA GLN A 34 9.73 20.19 17.38
C GLN A 34 8.62 19.59 16.50
N GLU A 35 8.83 18.37 16.02
CA GLU A 35 8.08 17.71 14.94
C GLU A 35 6.64 17.31 15.31
N TYR A 36 6.29 17.27 16.60
CA TYR A 36 5.24 16.35 17.04
C TYR A 36 3.89 16.95 17.43
N ASP A 37 3.83 18.20 17.86
CA ASP A 37 2.57 18.79 18.36
C ASP A 37 1.97 19.87 17.44
N ASP A 38 2.72 20.34 16.46
CA ASP A 38 2.26 21.34 15.50
C ASP A 38 1.51 20.69 14.33
N PRO A 39 0.29 21.16 13.96
CA PRO A 39 -0.42 20.69 12.78
C PRO A 39 0.46 20.65 11.53
N GLY A 40 0.49 19.50 10.85
CA GLY A 40 1.31 19.29 9.65
C GLY A 40 2.78 18.97 9.89
N GLY A 41 3.20 18.79 11.15
CA GLY A 41 4.59 18.50 11.50
C GLY A 41 5.13 17.26 10.79
N ARG A 42 4.30 16.21 10.66
CA ARG A 42 4.67 14.97 9.99
C ARG A 42 4.90 15.15 8.48
N LEU A 43 4.04 15.89 7.78
CA LEU A 43 4.28 16.16 6.35
C LEU A 43 5.49 17.07 6.13
N ARG A 44 5.74 18.04 7.01
CA ARG A 44 6.98 18.86 6.95
C ARG A 44 8.22 17.99 7.13
N PHE A 45 8.23 17.05 8.07
CA PHE A 45 9.31 16.08 8.20
C PHE A 45 9.51 15.26 6.92
N LEU A 46 8.43 14.75 6.32
CA LEU A 46 8.51 14.03 5.07
C LEU A 46 8.93 14.93 3.90
N HIS A 47 8.68 16.24 3.94
CA HIS A 47 9.19 17.18 2.94
C HIS A 47 10.71 17.29 2.96
N CYS A 48 11.30 17.22 4.15
CA CYS A 48 12.72 17.42 4.36
C CYS A 48 13.55 16.34 3.68
N LYS A 49 14.43 16.76 2.77
CA LYS A 49 15.30 15.87 1.97
C LYS A 49 16.52 15.36 2.76
N GLU A 50 16.41 15.29 4.09
CA GLU A 50 17.44 14.74 4.96
C GLU A 50 17.61 13.23 4.75
N THR A 51 18.68 12.62 5.24
CA THR A 51 18.88 11.16 5.21
C THR A 51 18.26 10.49 6.44
N SER A 52 17.08 10.94 6.86
CA SER A 52 16.40 10.45 8.06
C SER A 52 15.56 9.21 7.73
N LYS A 53 15.63 8.19 8.58
CA LYS A 53 14.80 6.99 8.44
C LYS A 53 13.35 7.34 8.71
N ILE A 54 12.44 6.87 7.86
CA ILE A 54 11.00 7.06 8.00
C ILE A 54 10.44 5.90 8.80
N GLU A 55 10.01 6.20 10.02
CA GLU A 55 9.28 5.25 10.88
C GLU A 55 7.76 5.51 10.84
N MET A 56 6.97 4.59 11.43
CA MET A 56 5.55 4.83 11.68
C MET A 56 5.38 6.12 12.47
N TRP A 57 4.43 6.96 12.06
CA TRP A 57 4.16 8.22 12.75
C TRP A 57 3.84 7.99 14.24
N GLU A 58 4.56 8.70 15.12
CA GLU A 58 4.52 8.44 16.56
C GLU A 58 3.15 8.63 17.20
N LYS A 59 2.36 9.60 16.74
CA LYS A 59 0.97 9.78 17.24
C LYS A 59 0.08 8.58 16.95
N MET A 60 0.42 7.75 15.94
CA MET A 60 -0.22 6.46 15.73
C MET A 60 0.38 5.38 16.64
N LYS A 61 1.70 5.39 16.90
CA LYS A 61 2.34 4.49 17.90
C LYS A 61 1.71 4.64 19.28
N ASP A 62 1.40 5.85 19.73
CA ASP A 62 0.77 6.08 21.03
C ASP A 62 -0.59 5.38 21.12
N LYS A 63 -1.36 5.43 20.04
CA LYS A 63 -2.64 4.71 19.91
C LYS A 63 -2.47 3.20 19.80
N ALA A 64 -1.32 2.73 19.31
CA ALA A 64 -0.97 1.31 19.26
C ALA A 64 -0.90 0.67 20.63
N THR A 65 -0.50 1.41 21.67
CA THR A 65 -0.42 0.86 23.03
C THR A 65 -1.79 0.38 23.54
N ALA A 66 -2.88 0.93 23.00
CA ALA A 66 -4.24 0.49 23.28
C ALA A 66 -4.71 -0.66 22.37
N SER A 67 -4.06 -0.90 21.23
CA SER A 67 -4.45 -1.91 20.24
C SER A 67 -3.28 -2.84 19.90
N ASN A 68 -3.36 -4.11 20.32
CA ASN A 68 -2.28 -5.11 20.18
C ASN A 68 -1.83 -5.43 18.74
N ASN A 69 -2.37 -4.76 17.71
CA ASN A 69 -2.15 -5.13 16.31
C ASN A 69 -1.79 -3.96 15.36
N LEU A 70 -1.51 -2.75 15.86
CA LEU A 70 -1.22 -1.63 14.94
C LEU A 70 0.03 -1.86 14.09
N MET A 71 1.04 -2.55 14.62
CA MET A 71 2.25 -2.89 13.85
C MET A 71 1.94 -3.86 12.71
N GLY A 72 1.00 -4.79 12.91
CA GLY A 72 0.51 -5.69 11.86
C GLY A 72 -0.18 -4.89 10.75
N LEU A 73 -1.06 -3.96 11.12
CA LEU A 73 -1.71 -3.04 10.18
C LEU A 73 -0.69 -2.18 9.43
N TRP A 74 0.31 -1.63 10.12
CA TRP A 74 1.37 -0.83 9.51
C TRP A 74 2.23 -1.60 8.50
N LYS A 75 2.51 -2.88 8.76
CA LYS A 75 3.17 -3.76 7.77
C LYS A 75 2.26 -3.99 6.57
N TYR A 76 0.97 -4.16 6.81
CA TYR A 76 -0.03 -4.38 5.77
C TYR A 76 -0.25 -3.18 4.84
N THR A 77 -0.07 -1.94 5.33
CA THR A 77 -0.25 -0.73 4.51
C THR A 77 0.69 -0.67 3.31
N VAL A 78 1.88 -1.28 3.36
CA VAL A 78 2.79 -1.39 2.19
C VAL A 78 2.08 -2.10 1.03
N SER A 79 1.51 -3.27 1.31
CA SER A 79 0.77 -4.07 0.32
C SER A 79 -0.43 -3.30 -0.22
N SER A 80 -1.18 -2.62 0.66
CA SER A 80 -2.34 -1.82 0.27
C SER A 80 -1.94 -0.68 -0.68
N CYS A 81 -0.87 0.04 -0.37
CA CYS A 81 -0.34 1.11 -1.21
C CYS A 81 0.09 0.61 -2.60
N MET A 82 0.81 -0.52 -2.67
CA MET A 82 1.20 -1.12 -3.95
C MET A 82 -0.01 -1.51 -4.81
N LYS A 83 -1.06 -2.07 -4.20
CA LYS A 83 -2.30 -2.42 -4.91
C LYS A 83 -3.04 -1.18 -5.43
N ILE A 84 -3.13 -0.12 -4.62
CA ILE A 84 -3.78 1.13 -5.03
C ILE A 84 -3.00 1.81 -6.15
N GLU A 85 -1.66 1.84 -6.09
CA GLU A 85 -0.83 2.38 -7.18
C GLU A 85 -1.09 1.65 -8.50
N ALA A 86 -1.14 0.32 -8.46
CA ALA A 86 -1.41 -0.50 -9.64
C ALA A 86 -2.83 -0.36 -10.17
N TRP A 87 -3.83 -0.23 -9.29
CA TRP A 87 -5.19 0.08 -9.69
C TRP A 87 -5.30 1.46 -10.35
N TRP A 88 -4.60 2.46 -9.79
CA TRP A 88 -4.55 3.81 -10.32
C TRP A 88 -3.94 3.87 -11.72
N ASP A 89 -2.82 3.19 -11.95
CA ASP A 89 -2.16 3.12 -13.26
C ASP A 89 -3.05 2.43 -14.33
N ASN A 90 -3.99 1.59 -13.88
CA ASN A 90 -4.93 0.88 -14.75
C ASN A 90 -6.26 1.64 -14.96
N LEU A 91 -6.40 2.89 -14.47
CA LEU A 91 -7.56 3.72 -14.76
C LEU A 91 -7.61 4.09 -16.25
N LYS A 92 -8.79 3.97 -16.86
CA LYS A 92 -9.02 4.31 -18.27
C LYS A 92 -9.85 5.57 -18.36
N ASN A 93 -9.40 6.54 -19.17
CA ASN A 93 -10.21 7.71 -19.48
C ASN A 93 -11.50 7.26 -20.20
N GLY A 94 -12.65 7.63 -19.62
CA GLY A 94 -13.98 7.27 -20.13
C GLY A 94 -14.39 7.99 -21.41
N GLY A 95 -13.54 8.86 -21.95
CA GLY A 95 -13.77 9.57 -23.21
C GLY A 95 -14.26 11.01 -23.02
N HIS A 96 -14.49 11.69 -24.16
CA HIS A 96 -14.73 13.13 -24.25
C HIS A 96 -15.98 13.66 -23.54
N GLU A 97 -16.97 12.83 -23.24
CA GLU A 97 -18.31 13.30 -22.81
C GLU A 97 -18.48 13.45 -21.29
N GLY A 98 -17.46 13.18 -20.48
CA GLY A 98 -17.60 13.40 -19.03
C GLY A 98 -16.33 13.55 -18.21
N GLY A 99 -15.14 13.35 -18.79
CA GLY A 99 -13.88 13.47 -18.04
C GLY A 99 -13.71 12.47 -16.89
N PHE A 100 -14.62 11.49 -16.77
CA PHE A 100 -14.58 10.46 -15.74
C PHE A 100 -13.61 9.34 -16.13
N TYR A 101 -12.96 8.77 -15.13
CA TYR A 101 -12.11 7.60 -15.25
C TYR A 101 -12.89 6.38 -14.81
N ASN A 102 -12.82 5.33 -15.63
CA ASN A 102 -13.37 4.03 -15.31
C ASN A 102 -12.24 3.11 -14.83
N PRO A 103 -12.49 2.24 -13.85
CA PRO A 103 -11.58 1.15 -13.55
C PRO A 103 -11.26 0.33 -14.81
N GLY A 104 -10.00 -0.04 -15.03
CA GLY A 104 -9.60 -0.93 -16.11
C GLY A 104 -9.91 -2.40 -15.80
N THR A 105 -9.10 -3.34 -16.33
CA THR A 105 -9.36 -4.79 -16.15
C THR A 105 -8.80 -5.36 -14.85
N CYS A 106 -7.95 -4.61 -14.15
CA CYS A 106 -7.40 -5.00 -12.86
C CYS A 106 -8.23 -4.44 -11.71
N SER A 107 -8.81 -5.32 -10.90
CA SER A 107 -9.35 -4.96 -9.58
C SER A 107 -8.29 -5.16 -8.49
N VAL A 108 -8.36 -4.35 -7.43
CA VAL A 108 -7.43 -4.45 -6.30
C VAL A 108 -7.57 -5.77 -5.55
N GLY A 109 -8.78 -6.34 -5.52
CA GLY A 109 -9.05 -7.62 -4.87
C GLY A 109 -8.37 -8.82 -5.54
N HIS A 110 -8.05 -8.75 -6.83
CA HIS A 110 -7.33 -9.79 -7.57
C HIS A 110 -5.81 -9.64 -7.55
N MET A 111 -5.28 -8.58 -6.92
CA MET A 111 -3.85 -8.38 -6.76
C MET A 111 -3.37 -9.00 -5.44
N ALA A 112 -2.23 -9.68 -5.50
CA ALA A 112 -1.53 -10.22 -4.34
C ALA A 112 -0.14 -9.62 -4.24
N VAL A 113 0.34 -9.35 -3.03
CA VAL A 113 1.74 -8.95 -2.81
C VAL A 113 2.45 -10.10 -2.13
N SER A 114 3.44 -10.66 -2.82
CA SER A 114 4.24 -11.78 -2.30
C SER A 114 5.71 -11.49 -2.51
N GLY A 115 6.54 -11.75 -1.49
CA GLY A 115 7.97 -11.42 -1.52
C GLY A 115 8.25 -9.92 -1.75
N GLY A 116 7.30 -9.04 -1.44
CA GLY A 116 7.43 -7.60 -1.69
C GLY A 116 7.27 -7.19 -3.15
N ARG A 117 6.68 -8.05 -3.98
CA ARG A 117 6.35 -7.76 -5.39
C ARG A 117 4.87 -7.93 -5.64
N LEU A 118 4.33 -7.14 -6.56
CA LEU A 118 2.95 -7.27 -6.99
C LEU A 118 2.81 -8.46 -7.94
N ASN A 119 1.85 -9.32 -7.63
CA ASN A 119 1.40 -10.40 -8.48
C ASN A 119 -0.06 -10.14 -8.83
N TYR A 120 -0.40 -10.34 -10.09
CA TYR A 120 -1.73 -10.09 -10.61
C TYR A 120 -2.10 -11.19 -11.60
N GLY A 121 -3.40 -11.42 -11.77
CA GLY A 121 -3.92 -12.47 -12.65
C GLY A 121 -3.58 -12.21 -14.13
N GLN A 122 -3.66 -13.26 -14.95
CA GLN A 122 -3.33 -13.20 -16.39
C GLN A 122 -4.13 -12.14 -17.17
N ASN A 123 -5.34 -11.80 -16.70
CA ASN A 123 -6.22 -10.82 -17.35
C ASN A 123 -5.93 -9.36 -16.94
N CYS A 124 -5.01 -9.16 -16.00
CA CYS A 124 -4.61 -7.85 -15.52
C CYS A 124 -3.32 -7.42 -16.23
N VAL A 125 -3.41 -6.37 -17.04
CA VAL A 125 -2.28 -5.83 -17.81
C VAL A 125 -1.88 -4.50 -17.20
N ILE A 126 -0.87 -4.53 -16.32
CA ILE A 126 -0.29 -3.33 -15.70
C ILE A 126 1.07 -3.05 -16.33
N ASN A 127 1.35 -1.78 -16.63
CA ASN A 127 2.67 -1.37 -17.07
C ASN A 127 3.60 -1.24 -15.86
N LYS A 128 4.43 -2.27 -15.62
CA LYS A 128 5.36 -2.28 -14.48
C LYS A 128 6.32 -1.08 -14.43
N ASN A 129 6.62 -0.47 -15.58
CA ASN A 129 7.51 0.70 -15.62
C ASN A 129 6.88 1.96 -15.01
N HIS A 130 5.55 1.96 -14.82
CA HIS A 130 4.84 3.05 -14.17
C HIS A 130 4.67 2.83 -12.65
N LEU A 131 4.90 1.60 -12.16
CA LEU A 131 4.79 1.28 -10.75
C LEU A 131 6.07 1.68 -10.02
N THR A 132 5.96 2.66 -9.13
CA THR A 132 7.08 3.13 -8.33
C THR A 132 7.45 2.12 -7.26
N TRP A 133 6.45 1.47 -6.65
CA TRP A 133 6.64 0.71 -5.41
C TRP A 133 6.64 -0.81 -5.59
N ASP A 134 6.62 -1.32 -6.83
CA ASP A 134 6.61 -2.77 -7.12
C ASP A 134 7.82 -3.52 -6.51
N SER A 135 8.88 -2.80 -6.15
CA SER A 135 10.08 -3.35 -5.49
C SER A 135 10.23 -2.95 -4.01
N SER A 136 9.25 -2.25 -3.43
CA SER A 136 9.34 -1.66 -2.08
C SER A 136 8.97 -2.63 -0.95
N GLY A 137 9.38 -3.89 -1.05
CA GLY A 137 8.99 -4.97 -0.14
C GLY A 137 9.14 -4.69 1.37
N ASN A 138 8.43 -5.49 2.17
CA ASN A 138 8.21 -5.26 3.61
C ASN A 138 9.46 -5.14 4.51
N LYS A 139 10.65 -5.54 4.04
CA LYS A 139 11.90 -5.54 4.82
C LYS A 139 12.83 -4.36 4.51
N ARG A 140 12.46 -3.50 3.56
CA ARG A 140 13.27 -2.34 3.20
C ARG A 140 13.04 -1.20 4.19
N GLU A 141 14.13 -0.51 4.54
CA GLU A 141 14.06 0.76 5.25
C GLU A 141 13.73 1.91 4.29
N PHE A 142 12.93 2.85 4.77
CA PHE A 142 12.49 4.03 4.02
C PHE A 142 13.23 5.26 4.51
N TYR A 143 13.62 6.15 3.61
CA TYR A 143 14.39 7.34 3.94
C TYR A 143 13.80 8.61 3.31
N THR A 144 13.88 9.75 4.01
CA THR A 144 13.28 11.03 3.57
C THR A 144 14.01 11.66 2.37
N ASN A 145 15.25 11.27 2.06
CA ASN A 145 15.96 11.76 0.88
C ASN A 145 15.51 11.08 -0.43
N ARG A 146 14.75 9.99 -0.36
CA ARG A 146 14.24 9.26 -1.54
C ARG A 146 12.79 9.62 -1.79
N GLN A 147 12.47 10.06 -3.00
CA GLN A 147 11.14 10.53 -3.35
C GLN A 147 10.10 9.40 -3.29
N GLU A 148 10.49 8.20 -3.70
CA GLU A 148 9.67 7.00 -3.70
C GLU A 148 9.31 6.59 -2.27
N ASP A 149 10.31 6.57 -1.38
CA ASP A 149 10.13 6.23 0.04
C ASP A 149 9.20 7.21 0.75
N ARG A 150 9.33 8.52 0.45
CA ARG A 150 8.42 9.55 0.98
C ARG A 150 6.98 9.35 0.52
N SER A 151 6.77 9.21 -0.79
CA SER A 151 5.43 9.00 -1.36
C SER A 151 4.75 7.75 -0.81
N LEU A 152 5.49 6.65 -0.67
CA LEU A 152 4.98 5.42 -0.06
C LEU A 152 4.64 5.64 1.41
N SER A 153 5.49 6.36 2.16
CA SER A 153 5.24 6.64 3.58
C SER A 153 4.00 7.51 3.79
N ILE A 154 3.74 8.48 2.90
CA ILE A 154 2.50 9.27 2.89
C ILE A 154 1.29 8.35 2.70
N CYS A 155 1.32 7.50 1.67
CA CYS A 155 0.25 6.54 1.43
C CYS A 155 0.00 5.65 2.66
N ARG A 156 1.07 5.13 3.26
CA ARG A 156 0.99 4.25 4.43
C ARG A 156 0.39 4.97 5.64
N ASP A 157 0.79 6.21 5.91
CA ASP A 157 0.27 7.01 7.02
C ASP A 157 -1.23 7.30 6.82
N ILE A 158 -1.68 7.59 5.60
CA ILE A 158 -3.11 7.83 5.29
C ILE A 158 -3.92 6.54 5.47
N ILE A 159 -3.48 5.44 4.84
CA ILE A 159 -4.17 4.14 4.93
C ILE A 159 -4.23 3.66 6.38
N LEU A 160 -3.14 3.79 7.15
CA LEU A 160 -3.13 3.38 8.55
C LEU A 160 -4.17 4.17 9.37
N GLN A 161 -4.27 5.47 9.16
CA GLN A 161 -5.27 6.31 9.84
C GLN A 161 -6.69 5.87 9.47
N MET A 162 -6.97 5.64 8.19
CA MET A 162 -8.29 5.14 7.75
C MET A 162 -8.60 3.77 8.37
N MET A 163 -7.66 2.83 8.32
CA MET A 163 -7.83 1.51 8.93
C MET A 163 -8.08 1.60 10.42
N TYR A 164 -7.41 2.51 11.12
CA TYR A 164 -7.60 2.68 12.56
C TYR A 164 -8.96 3.29 12.89
N TYR A 165 -9.32 4.43 12.29
CA TYR A 165 -10.52 5.18 12.66
C TYR A 165 -11.81 4.54 12.18
N PHE A 166 -11.77 3.91 11.01
CA PHE A 166 -12.84 3.04 10.57
C PHE A 166 -12.64 1.62 11.07
N GLU A 167 -11.78 1.34 12.06
CA GLU A 167 -11.50 0.02 12.67
C GLU A 167 -11.54 -1.17 11.67
N ILE A 168 -10.92 -0.96 10.51
CA ILE A 168 -10.73 -1.96 9.46
C ILE A 168 -9.68 -2.95 9.96
N VAL A 169 -10.10 -3.81 10.88
CA VAL A 169 -9.33 -4.93 11.40
C VAL A 169 -9.89 -6.18 10.73
N ASN A 170 -9.05 -6.88 9.98
CA ASN A 170 -9.47 -8.07 9.27
C ASN A 170 -9.23 -9.28 10.17
N THR A 171 -10.28 -10.03 10.46
CA THR A 171 -10.29 -11.48 10.66
C THR A 171 -11.73 -11.86 10.96
N ASP A 172 -12.33 -12.59 10.03
CA ASP A 172 -13.47 -13.46 10.23
C ASP A 172 -14.80 -12.87 10.72
N SER A 173 -15.72 -12.82 9.74
CA SER A 173 -17.12 -13.25 9.88
C SER A 173 -18.09 -12.36 10.66
N SER A 174 -19.25 -12.18 10.00
CA SER A 174 -20.51 -11.67 10.50
C SER A 174 -20.53 -10.21 10.93
N THR A 175 -21.13 -9.39 10.07
CA THR A 175 -21.83 -8.15 10.45
C THR A 175 -21.06 -7.22 11.37
N ARG A 176 -20.29 -6.33 10.75
CA ARG A 176 -19.92 -5.10 11.42
C ARG A 176 -21.16 -4.20 11.50
N SER A 177 -22.04 -4.52 12.45
CA SER A 177 -23.33 -3.85 12.59
C SER A 177 -23.20 -2.41 13.09
N LYS A 178 -22.06 -2.07 13.70
CA LYS A 178 -21.76 -0.71 14.16
C LYS A 178 -20.27 -0.49 14.40
N LEU A 179 -19.76 0.67 14.00
CA LEU A 179 -18.47 1.18 14.48
C LEU A 179 -18.59 1.55 15.97
N SER A 180 -17.52 1.34 16.76
CA SER A 180 -17.55 1.78 18.16
C SER A 180 -17.62 3.32 18.26
N ASN A 181 -17.03 4.00 17.28
CA ASN A 181 -17.04 5.44 17.15
C ASN A 181 -18.29 5.92 16.38
N PRO A 182 -19.13 6.81 16.95
CA PRO A 182 -20.28 7.37 16.25
C PRO A 182 -19.91 8.32 15.11
N ASN A 183 -18.72 8.92 15.09
CA ASN A 183 -18.29 9.85 14.05
C ASN A 183 -16.82 9.69 13.63
N PRO A 184 -16.42 8.54 13.06
CA PRO A 184 -15.05 8.31 12.58
C PRO A 184 -14.55 9.32 11.55
N CYS A 185 -15.42 9.93 10.75
CA CYS A 185 -15.02 10.94 9.76
C CYS A 185 -14.44 12.21 10.40
N GLN A 186 -15.04 12.70 11.49
CA GLN A 186 -14.49 13.84 12.23
C GLN A 186 -13.15 13.49 12.87
N ASP A 187 -13.07 12.32 13.49
CA ASP A 187 -11.86 11.89 14.19
C ASP A 187 -10.69 11.63 13.22
N LEU A 188 -10.99 11.09 12.03
CA LEU A 188 -10.05 10.97 10.93
C LEU A 188 -9.58 12.35 10.47
N TYR A 189 -10.51 13.28 10.22
CA TYR A 189 -10.18 14.64 9.81
C TYR A 189 -9.24 15.32 10.82
N GLU A 190 -9.55 15.28 12.12
CA GLU A 190 -8.69 15.85 13.16
C GLU A 190 -7.32 15.18 13.25
N SER A 191 -7.23 13.89 12.92
CA SER A 191 -5.94 13.19 12.78
C SER A 191 -5.15 13.70 11.60
N LEU A 192 -5.81 13.85 10.45
CA LEU A 192 -5.20 14.36 9.23
C LEU A 192 -4.75 15.82 9.39
N VAL A 193 -5.48 16.65 10.15
CA VAL A 193 -5.06 18.02 10.49
C VAL A 193 -3.76 18.00 11.29
N ARG A 194 -3.65 17.13 12.30
CA ARG A 194 -2.40 16.98 13.07
C ARG A 194 -1.26 16.46 12.19
N TRP A 195 -1.55 15.51 11.31
CA TRP A 195 -0.57 14.88 10.43
C TRP A 195 -0.05 15.83 9.33
N GLY A 196 -0.96 16.48 8.60
CA GLY A 196 -0.66 17.20 7.36
C GLY A 196 -1.10 18.67 7.32
N GLY A 197 -1.79 19.16 8.35
CA GLY A 197 -2.38 20.50 8.39
C GLY A 197 -3.79 20.53 7.81
N THR A 198 -4.49 21.65 8.03
CA THR A 198 -5.91 21.81 7.67
C THR A 198 -6.17 21.63 6.18
N GLN A 199 -5.38 22.29 5.32
CA GLN A 199 -5.57 22.23 3.87
C GLN A 199 -5.41 20.80 3.33
N VAL A 200 -4.40 20.07 3.82
CA VAL A 200 -4.16 18.69 3.37
C VAL A 200 -5.24 17.76 3.89
N ALA A 201 -5.70 17.95 5.12
CA ALA A 201 -6.82 17.18 5.67
C ALA A 201 -8.09 17.35 4.82
N GLU A 202 -8.45 18.58 4.48
CA GLU A 202 -9.59 18.87 3.59
C GLU A 202 -9.40 18.26 2.20
N ALA A 203 -8.20 18.36 1.62
CA ALA A 203 -7.89 17.77 0.32
C ALA A 203 -8.05 16.24 0.33
N ILE A 204 -7.55 15.56 1.37
CA ILE A 204 -7.71 14.11 1.52
C ILE A 204 -9.19 13.75 1.69
N MET A 205 -9.91 14.44 2.58
CA MET A 205 -11.33 14.17 2.80
C MET A 205 -12.16 14.36 1.53
N THR A 206 -11.80 15.35 0.70
CA THR A 206 -12.48 15.64 -0.57
C THR A 206 -12.10 14.63 -1.67
N ASP A 207 -10.83 14.24 -1.75
CA ASP A 207 -10.34 13.34 -2.80
C ASP A 207 -10.68 11.87 -2.56
N TRP A 208 -10.73 11.44 -1.29
CA TRP A 208 -10.84 10.01 -0.95
C TRP A 208 -12.26 9.52 -0.71
N PHE A 209 -13.20 10.42 -0.45
CA PHE A 209 -14.60 10.07 -0.20
C PHE A 209 -15.48 10.71 -1.28
N ILE A 210 -16.52 10.02 -1.72
CA ILE A 210 -17.58 10.64 -2.54
C ILE A 210 -18.32 11.67 -1.67
N GLY A 211 -18.10 12.95 -1.98
CA GLY A 211 -18.92 14.03 -1.48
C GLY A 211 -20.30 14.01 -2.14
N ASP A 212 -21.31 14.48 -1.43
CA ASP A 212 -22.57 14.81 -2.06
C ASP A 212 -22.38 15.87 -3.12
N SER A 213 -23.16 15.77 -4.20
CA SER A 213 -23.17 16.67 -5.35
C SER A 213 -23.41 18.15 -5.01
N SER A 214 -23.67 18.49 -3.75
CA SER A 214 -23.96 19.84 -3.25
C SER A 214 -22.76 20.63 -2.72
N GLY A 215 -21.59 20.02 -2.47
CA GLY A 215 -20.61 20.61 -1.52
C GLY A 215 -19.39 21.33 -2.12
N THR A 216 -18.57 20.64 -2.89
CA THR A 216 -17.27 21.18 -3.33
C THR A 216 -16.82 20.49 -4.61
N PRO A 217 -17.03 21.09 -5.79
CA PRO A 217 -16.46 20.58 -7.02
C PRO A 217 -14.92 20.60 -6.93
N GLY A 218 -14.25 19.50 -7.30
CA GLY A 218 -12.79 19.47 -7.47
C GLY A 218 -12.02 18.28 -6.90
N GLY A 219 -12.69 17.30 -6.28
CA GLY A 219 -12.05 16.08 -5.76
C GLY A 219 -11.74 15.05 -6.84
N ILE A 220 -10.71 14.22 -6.61
CA ILE A 220 -10.41 13.05 -7.47
C ILE A 220 -11.58 12.06 -7.48
N SER A 221 -12.25 11.86 -6.35
CA SER A 221 -13.44 11.02 -6.24
C SER A 221 -14.54 11.40 -7.24
N GLN A 222 -14.70 12.68 -7.56
CA GLN A 222 -15.67 13.14 -8.56
C GLN A 222 -15.27 12.79 -9.99
N SER A 223 -13.98 12.62 -10.23
CA SER A 223 -13.45 12.18 -11.54
C SER A 223 -13.49 10.66 -11.68
N LEU A 224 -13.86 9.91 -10.64
CA LEU A 224 -14.01 8.46 -10.65
C LEU A 224 -15.50 8.10 -10.77
N LYS A 225 -15.85 7.21 -11.70
CA LYS A 225 -17.26 6.86 -11.94
C LYS A 225 -17.78 5.88 -10.88
N GLY A 226 -18.46 6.41 -9.86
CA GLY A 226 -19.20 5.62 -8.88
C GLY A 226 -18.33 4.80 -7.92
N ILE A 227 -17.08 5.21 -7.74
CA ILE A 227 -16.09 4.62 -6.83
C ILE A 227 -15.24 5.74 -6.24
N ASP A 228 -14.84 5.64 -4.98
CA ASP A 228 -13.83 6.53 -4.37
C ASP A 228 -12.61 5.76 -3.86
N LEU A 229 -11.60 6.48 -3.40
CA LEU A 229 -10.36 5.87 -2.92
C LEU A 229 -10.53 5.14 -1.59
N TYR A 230 -11.52 5.54 -0.77
CA TYR A 230 -11.86 4.80 0.45
C TYR A 230 -12.42 3.41 0.12
N GLU A 231 -13.34 3.31 -0.84
CA GLU A 231 -13.88 2.04 -1.34
C GLU A 231 -12.74 1.18 -1.89
N VAL A 232 -11.87 1.74 -2.74
CA VAL A 232 -10.71 1.00 -3.29
C VAL A 232 -9.79 0.52 -2.17
N MET A 233 -9.51 1.38 -1.18
CA MET A 233 -8.66 1.04 -0.04
C MET A 233 -9.27 -0.09 0.78
N THR A 234 -10.56 -0.03 1.10
CA THR A 234 -11.25 -1.09 1.84
C THR A 234 -11.34 -2.39 1.04
N GLU A 235 -11.48 -2.33 -0.29
CA GLU A 235 -11.42 -3.49 -1.19
C GLU A 235 -10.03 -4.15 -1.17
N THR A 236 -8.93 -3.41 -0.93
CA THR A 236 -7.61 -4.05 -0.73
C THR A 236 -7.61 -5.02 0.45
N VAL A 237 -8.40 -4.71 1.49
CA VAL A 237 -8.52 -5.46 2.74
C VAL A 237 -9.55 -6.57 2.65
N TYR A 238 -10.75 -6.21 2.20
CA TYR A 238 -11.90 -7.11 2.17
C TYR A 238 -11.88 -8.00 0.92
N GLY A 239 -11.20 -7.61 -0.15
CA GLY A 239 -11.12 -8.34 -1.41
C GLY A 239 -12.17 -7.87 -2.43
N ASP A 240 -12.11 -8.49 -3.60
CA ASP A 240 -12.77 -8.01 -4.82
C ASP A 240 -14.27 -7.75 -4.66
N GLY A 241 -14.73 -6.57 -5.05
CA GLY A 241 -16.14 -6.16 -4.96
C GLY A 241 -16.70 -6.06 -3.53
N ARG A 242 -15.83 -6.09 -2.51
CA ARG A 242 -16.20 -5.99 -1.08
C ARG A 242 -15.71 -4.70 -0.43
N GLY A 243 -15.41 -3.67 -1.23
CA GLY A 243 -15.15 -2.33 -0.71
C GLY A 243 -16.36 -1.80 0.07
N ASP A 244 -16.10 -1.10 1.17
CA ASP A 244 -17.12 -0.48 2.00
C ASP A 244 -17.63 0.80 1.30
N LYS A 245 -18.84 0.70 0.75
CA LYS A 245 -19.58 1.81 0.13
C LYS A 245 -20.54 2.50 1.10
N SER A 246 -20.72 1.94 2.30
CA SER A 246 -21.78 2.36 3.21
C SER A 246 -21.44 3.64 3.94
N ILE A 247 -20.15 3.94 4.11
CA ILE A 247 -19.67 5.09 4.87
C ILE A 247 -19.39 6.27 3.94
N ARG A 248 -19.94 7.43 4.30
CA ARG A 248 -19.65 8.71 3.66
C ARG A 248 -19.21 9.74 4.69
N CYS A 249 -18.22 10.54 4.33
CA CYS A 249 -17.77 11.66 5.14
C CYS A 249 -18.28 12.97 4.53
N ARG A 250 -19.29 13.58 5.16
CA ARG A 250 -19.88 14.85 4.67
C ARG A 250 -19.43 16.02 5.51
N LEU A 251 -19.20 17.16 4.86
CA LEU A 251 -19.03 18.42 5.55
C LEU A 251 -20.36 18.83 6.20
N ALA A 252 -20.35 19.15 7.49
CA ALA A 252 -21.54 19.56 8.21
C ALA A 252 -22.00 20.95 7.73
N GLU A 253 -23.15 21.01 7.07
CA GLU A 253 -23.80 22.28 6.70
C GLU A 253 -24.14 23.11 7.96
N GLY A 254 -24.01 24.43 7.87
CA GLY A 254 -24.55 25.36 8.88
C GLY A 254 -23.55 25.97 9.87
N LEU A 255 -22.24 25.87 9.64
CA LEU A 255 -21.24 26.72 10.32
C LEU A 255 -20.91 27.94 9.45
N GLU A 256 -21.94 28.68 9.04
CA GLU A 256 -21.70 30.00 8.47
C GLU A 256 -21.02 30.87 9.52
N SER A 257 -19.88 31.40 9.09
CA SER A 257 -18.81 31.89 9.93
C SER A 257 -19.26 33.08 10.75
N SER A 258 -19.53 32.87 12.04
CA SER A 258 -19.56 33.96 13.03
C SER A 258 -18.13 34.47 13.24
N GLY A 259 -17.56 35.18 12.26
CA GLY A 259 -16.33 35.99 12.32
C GLY A 259 -15.01 35.31 12.69
N THR A 260 -15.06 34.09 13.25
CA THR A 260 -13.92 33.30 13.69
C THR A 260 -13.84 32.11 12.75
N GLN A 261 -12.69 31.90 12.14
CA GLN A 261 -12.42 30.81 11.20
C GLN A 261 -12.63 29.46 11.90
N ALA A 262 -13.87 28.99 11.89
CA ALA A 262 -14.24 27.74 12.52
C ALA A 262 -13.66 26.60 11.70
N SER A 263 -12.92 25.69 12.35
CA SER A 263 -12.43 24.48 11.69
C SER A 263 -13.60 23.71 11.07
N PRO A 264 -13.46 23.22 9.83
CA PRO A 264 -14.44 22.35 9.19
C PRO A 264 -14.84 21.20 10.12
N LYS A 265 -16.12 20.85 10.10
CA LYS A 265 -16.64 19.68 10.82
C LYS A 265 -17.19 18.67 9.84
N TYR A 266 -16.81 17.43 10.00
CA TYR A 266 -17.29 16.30 9.22
C TYR A 266 -18.28 15.46 10.02
N LYS A 267 -19.27 14.93 9.32
CA LYS A 267 -20.25 13.98 9.84
C LYS A 267 -20.09 12.67 9.08
N THR A 268 -20.15 11.58 9.83
CA THR A 268 -20.23 10.24 9.27
C THR A 268 -21.68 9.95 8.93
N GLU A 269 -21.93 9.62 7.67
CA GLU A 269 -23.23 9.18 7.20
C GLU A 269 -23.16 7.74 6.70
N TYR A 270 -24.27 7.04 6.85
CA TYR A 270 -24.43 5.66 6.42
C TYR A 270 -25.51 5.58 5.35
N ASP A 271 -25.23 4.93 4.23
CA ASP A 271 -26.21 4.71 3.17
C ASP A 271 -27.37 3.83 3.68
N LYS A 272 -28.56 4.43 3.76
CA LYS A 272 -29.78 3.73 4.21
C LYS A 272 -30.13 2.64 3.18
N GLY A 273 -29.94 1.38 3.57
CA GLY A 273 -30.33 0.22 2.75
C GLY A 273 -29.17 -0.57 2.14
N MET A 274 -27.92 -0.15 2.34
CA MET A 274 -26.76 -1.01 2.14
C MET A 274 -26.25 -1.43 3.52
N GLU A 275 -26.63 -2.64 3.97
CA GLU A 275 -25.95 -3.27 5.11
C GLU A 275 -24.47 -3.39 4.77
N LEU A 276 -23.58 -3.06 5.73
CA LEU A 276 -22.13 -3.23 5.58
C LEU A 276 -21.88 -4.62 5.01
N SER A 277 -21.23 -4.68 3.84
CA SER A 277 -21.11 -5.89 3.02
C SER A 277 -20.85 -7.12 3.88
N GLU A 278 -21.87 -7.93 4.09
CA GLU A 278 -21.71 -9.18 4.80
C GLU A 278 -20.83 -10.08 3.94
N CYS A 279 -19.72 -10.55 4.51
CA CYS A 279 -18.95 -11.63 3.91
C CYS A 279 -19.87 -12.85 3.80
N ARG A 280 -20.47 -13.08 2.62
CA ARG A 280 -21.29 -14.26 2.34
C ARG A 280 -20.46 -15.51 2.67
N GLU A 281 -20.91 -16.24 3.68
CA GLU A 281 -20.27 -17.46 4.21
C GLU A 281 -20.04 -18.56 3.16
N SER A 282 -20.65 -18.48 1.97
CA SER A 282 -20.57 -19.53 0.95
C SER A 282 -19.23 -19.61 0.20
N SER A 283 -18.30 -18.67 0.41
CA SER A 283 -16.93 -18.79 -0.12
C SER A 283 -15.92 -18.65 1.03
N ASN A 284 -15.22 -19.75 1.33
CA ASN A 284 -14.23 -19.89 2.42
C ASN A 284 -12.95 -19.02 2.23
N LYS A 285 -13.05 -17.77 1.76
CA LYS A 285 -11.90 -16.92 1.42
C LYS A 285 -12.02 -15.50 1.99
N CYS A 286 -12.08 -15.40 3.31
CA CYS A 286 -11.73 -14.17 4.04
C CYS A 286 -10.29 -14.22 4.59
N SER A 287 -9.47 -15.16 4.12
CA SER A 287 -8.19 -15.57 4.69
C SER A 287 -7.00 -14.60 4.48
N GLY A 288 -7.21 -13.43 3.86
CA GLY A 288 -6.12 -12.59 3.35
C GLY A 288 -5.29 -11.87 4.44
N LEU A 289 -5.89 -11.42 5.55
CA LEU A 289 -5.11 -10.77 6.63
C LEU A 289 -4.67 -11.76 7.70
N GLU A 290 -5.37 -12.89 7.89
CA GLU A 290 -5.00 -13.86 8.92
C GLU A 290 -3.59 -14.43 8.68
N GLU A 291 -3.22 -14.68 7.42
CA GLU A 291 -1.87 -15.09 7.04
C GLU A 291 -0.82 -14.01 7.40
N ILE A 292 -1.17 -12.73 7.29
CA ILE A 292 -0.26 -11.61 7.55
C ILE A 292 -0.11 -11.33 9.04
N LEU A 293 -1.17 -11.49 9.84
CA LEU A 293 -1.10 -11.42 11.30
C LEU A 293 -0.28 -12.57 11.89
N GLN A 294 -0.38 -13.76 11.28
CA GLN A 294 0.45 -14.91 11.64
C GLN A 294 1.92 -14.71 11.22
N LEU A 295 2.20 -14.07 10.08
CA LEU A 295 3.56 -13.71 9.64
C LEU A 295 4.20 -12.60 10.48
N GLY A 296 3.40 -11.81 11.21
CA GLY A 296 3.88 -10.80 12.15
C GLY A 296 4.51 -11.36 13.43
N GLN A 297 4.37 -12.66 13.71
CA GLN A 297 4.83 -13.33 14.94
C GLN A 297 6.05 -14.25 14.75
N SER A 298 6.76 -14.20 13.61
CA SER A 298 8.02 -14.94 13.48
C SER A 298 9.14 -14.25 14.28
N PRO A 299 9.93 -14.97 15.11
CA PRO A 299 11.15 -14.43 15.69
C PRO A 299 12.16 -14.13 14.59
N ASP A 300 12.99 -13.12 14.82
CA ASP A 300 14.05 -12.60 13.95
C ASP A 300 15.16 -13.65 13.68
N GLU A 301 14.87 -14.73 12.94
CA GLU A 301 15.92 -15.57 12.37
C GLU A 301 16.40 -14.96 11.04
N GLU A 302 17.58 -14.34 11.11
CA GLU A 302 18.44 -14.09 9.96
C GLU A 302 18.69 -15.41 9.22
N ILE A 303 17.94 -15.67 8.16
CA ILE A 303 18.38 -16.60 7.13
C ILE A 303 19.40 -15.84 6.28
N SER A 304 20.65 -15.79 6.77
CA SER A 304 21.83 -15.59 5.95
C SER A 304 22.03 -16.85 5.12
N GLY A 305 21.38 -16.89 3.97
CA GLY A 305 21.49 -17.96 2.98
C GLY A 305 21.93 -17.36 1.66
N ASP A 306 23.22 -17.50 1.35
CA ASP A 306 23.86 -17.14 0.09
C ASP A 306 23.19 -17.91 -1.06
N ILE A 307 22.37 -17.23 -1.88
CA ILE A 307 21.78 -17.81 -3.10
C ILE A 307 22.62 -17.33 -4.29
N THR A 308 23.75 -17.97 -4.48
CA THR A 308 24.30 -18.16 -5.82
C THR A 308 23.51 -19.30 -6.47
N SER A 309 22.57 -18.98 -7.37
CA SER A 309 22.01 -19.94 -8.30
C SER A 309 21.88 -19.31 -9.68
N THR A 310 22.89 -19.58 -10.50
CA THR A 310 22.88 -19.45 -11.94
C THR A 310 21.82 -20.37 -12.55
N ALA A 311 20.72 -19.80 -13.02
CA ALA A 311 19.86 -20.48 -13.97
C ALA A 311 20.49 -20.35 -15.38
N ARG A 312 21.04 -21.47 -15.87
CA ARG A 312 21.41 -21.63 -17.28
C ARG A 312 20.13 -21.82 -18.09
N ILE A 313 19.85 -20.89 -18.99
CA ILE A 313 18.87 -21.06 -20.06
C ILE A 313 19.60 -21.73 -21.23
N ALA A 314 19.13 -22.91 -21.64
CA ALA A 314 19.58 -23.57 -22.87
C ALA A 314 18.93 -22.88 -24.09
N PRO A 315 19.64 -22.74 -25.21
CA PRO A 315 19.11 -22.09 -26.41
C PRO A 315 18.23 -23.05 -27.22
N GLU A 316 17.03 -22.60 -27.60
CA GLU A 316 16.25 -23.22 -28.67
C GLU A 316 16.79 -22.80 -30.03
N ASN A 317 17.17 -23.80 -30.83
CA ASN A 317 17.52 -23.66 -32.23
C ASN A 317 16.27 -23.35 -33.05
N GLY A 318 16.28 -22.21 -33.76
CA GLY A 318 15.31 -21.86 -34.78
C GLY A 318 15.99 -21.16 -35.96
N THR A 319 16.56 -21.92 -36.88
CA THR A 319 16.76 -21.55 -38.29
C THR A 319 15.38 -21.36 -38.91
N GLY A 320 14.98 -20.24 -39.51
CA GLY A 320 15.58 -19.52 -40.63
C GLY A 320 14.43 -19.29 -41.64
N GLY A 321 14.25 -18.07 -42.15
CA GLY A 321 13.15 -17.78 -43.07
C GLY A 321 13.04 -16.30 -43.43
N ASP A 322 13.56 -16.00 -44.62
CA ASP A 322 13.77 -14.73 -45.31
C ASP A 322 12.49 -13.89 -45.55
N GLY A 323 12.63 -12.57 -45.64
CA GLY A 323 11.49 -11.68 -45.91
C GLY A 323 11.77 -10.18 -45.91
N THR A 324 12.45 -9.71 -46.96
CA THR A 324 12.29 -8.41 -47.67
C THR A 324 11.87 -7.15 -46.89
N GLY A 325 12.75 -6.16 -46.93
CA GLY A 325 12.56 -4.84 -46.33
C GLY A 325 11.50 -3.94 -46.99
N VAL A 326 11.02 -3.00 -46.18
CA VAL A 326 10.42 -1.73 -46.61
C VAL A 326 10.98 -0.64 -45.71
N SER A 327 11.71 0.29 -46.31
CA SER A 327 12.18 1.52 -45.71
C SER A 327 11.09 2.57 -45.83
N LEU A 328 10.65 3.15 -44.70
CA LEU A 328 9.87 4.38 -44.70
C LEU A 328 10.43 5.31 -43.63
N SER A 329 11.18 6.31 -44.11
CA SER A 329 11.49 7.54 -43.39
C SER A 329 10.24 8.41 -43.32
N ALA A 330 9.91 8.92 -42.13
CA ALA A 330 9.07 10.09 -42.01
C ALA A 330 9.48 10.90 -40.78
N SER A 331 9.72 12.17 -41.06
CA SER A 331 10.32 13.22 -40.27
C SER A 331 9.49 13.62 -39.05
N ALA A 332 10.18 13.95 -37.96
CA ALA A 332 9.63 14.66 -36.82
C ALA A 332 9.27 16.12 -37.16
N PRO A 333 8.31 16.72 -36.43
CA PRO A 333 8.33 18.14 -36.15
C PRO A 333 8.89 18.38 -34.74
N SER A 334 10.00 19.12 -34.73
CA SER A 334 10.57 19.81 -33.59
C SER A 334 9.61 20.88 -33.08
N TYR A 335 9.38 20.94 -31.78
CA TYR A 335 8.82 22.13 -31.13
C TYR A 335 9.80 22.66 -30.09
N SER A 336 10.22 23.90 -30.35
CA SER A 336 11.15 24.71 -29.58
C SER A 336 10.35 25.53 -28.55
N GLY A 337 10.83 25.52 -27.30
CA GLY A 337 10.31 26.34 -26.21
C GLY A 337 11.37 26.50 -25.12
N SER A 338 12.33 27.39 -25.38
CA SER A 338 13.21 28.05 -24.40
C SER A 338 12.40 28.62 -23.21
N SER A 339 12.83 28.77 -21.96
CA SER A 339 14.14 29.06 -21.36
C SER A 339 13.91 29.21 -19.84
N PHE A 340 14.83 28.77 -18.96
CA PHE A 340 15.53 29.65 -17.98
C PHE A 340 16.52 28.89 -17.06
N LEU A 341 17.76 29.38 -17.12
CA LEU A 341 18.91 29.34 -16.20
C LEU A 341 19.63 28.03 -15.82
N SER A 342 20.79 27.92 -16.49
CA SER A 342 22.02 27.20 -16.17
C SER A 342 22.94 28.03 -15.25
N SER A 343 23.62 27.37 -14.32
CA SER A 343 25.00 27.62 -13.80
C SER A 343 25.25 26.59 -12.69
N GLY A 344 26.36 25.88 -12.59
CA GLY A 344 27.60 25.91 -13.33
C GLY A 344 28.41 24.64 -13.05
N ASP A 345 29.44 24.50 -13.87
CA ASP A 345 30.39 23.40 -14.00
C ASP A 345 31.16 23.04 -12.72
N GLU A 346 31.53 21.77 -12.58
CA GLU A 346 32.94 21.45 -12.29
C GLU A 346 33.33 20.05 -12.78
N ASP A 347 34.42 20.04 -13.53
CA ASP A 347 35.11 18.92 -14.16
C ASP A 347 35.64 17.87 -13.17
N SER A 348 35.66 16.61 -13.58
CA SER A 348 36.91 15.82 -13.50
C SER A 348 36.90 14.56 -14.36
N ASN A 349 37.77 14.62 -15.36
CA ASN A 349 38.37 13.52 -16.11
C ASN A 349 38.91 12.39 -15.21
N ILE A 350 38.47 11.14 -15.42
CA ILE A 350 39.34 9.96 -15.26
C ILE A 350 39.07 8.95 -16.38
N LYS A 351 39.99 8.91 -17.34
CA LYS A 351 40.21 7.78 -18.26
C LYS A 351 40.88 6.63 -17.49
N ARG A 352 40.34 5.40 -17.56
CA ARG A 352 41.13 4.18 -17.36
C ARG A 352 40.65 3.04 -18.27
N ALA A 353 41.63 2.45 -18.95
CA ALA A 353 41.51 1.39 -19.94
C ALA A 353 41.10 0.04 -19.33
N PRO A 354 40.52 -0.88 -20.13
CA PRO A 354 40.18 -2.22 -19.68
C PRO A 354 41.40 -3.15 -19.67
N LYS A 355 41.60 -3.86 -18.55
CA LYS A 355 42.53 -5.01 -18.46
C LYS A 355 41.77 -6.29 -18.77
N THR A 356 42.10 -6.92 -19.90
CA THR A 356 41.82 -8.32 -20.21
C THR A 356 42.54 -9.26 -19.25
N PRO A 357 41.88 -10.28 -18.68
CA PRO A 357 42.56 -11.42 -18.07
C PRO A 357 42.90 -12.51 -19.10
N PRO A 358 43.97 -13.28 -18.87
CA PRO A 358 44.49 -14.27 -19.81
C PRO A 358 43.66 -15.56 -19.86
N SER A 359 43.60 -16.13 -21.06
CA SER A 359 43.12 -17.48 -21.36
C SER A 359 44.03 -18.53 -20.72
N VAL A 360 43.45 -19.44 -19.92
CA VAL A 360 44.11 -20.68 -19.50
C VAL A 360 43.34 -21.86 -20.08
N SER A 361 43.98 -22.52 -21.04
CA SER A 361 43.66 -23.85 -21.54
C SER A 361 44.16 -24.91 -20.56
N GLY A 362 43.35 -25.93 -20.28
CA GLY A 362 43.82 -27.11 -19.56
C GLY A 362 42.67 -28.07 -19.28
N GLY A 363 42.57 -29.14 -20.07
CA GLY A 363 41.62 -30.21 -19.85
C GLY A 363 42.12 -31.25 -18.85
N SER A 364 41.17 -31.94 -18.22
CA SER A 364 41.30 -33.35 -17.85
C SER A 364 39.96 -33.88 -17.39
N ALA A 365 39.55 -35.00 -17.98
CA ALA A 365 38.39 -35.78 -17.61
C ALA A 365 38.55 -36.46 -16.24
N SER A 366 37.40 -36.90 -15.70
CA SER A 366 37.17 -38.18 -14.99
C SER A 366 36.77 -38.12 -13.51
N ILE A 367 35.61 -38.76 -13.24
CA ILE A 367 35.20 -39.49 -12.01
C ILE A 367 34.59 -38.68 -10.86
N GLY A 368 33.27 -38.86 -10.64
CA GLY A 368 32.56 -38.32 -9.48
C GLY A 368 31.07 -38.67 -9.42
N TRP A 369 30.68 -39.91 -9.70
CA TRP A 369 29.29 -40.38 -9.67
C TRP A 369 29.10 -41.47 -8.60
N ALA A 370 29.32 -41.18 -7.31
CA ALA A 370 29.11 -42.21 -6.27
C ALA A 370 28.94 -41.74 -4.81
N VAL A 371 28.51 -40.50 -4.50
CA VAL A 371 28.31 -40.09 -3.08
C VAL A 371 26.98 -39.35 -2.80
N GLY A 372 26.10 -39.17 -3.79
CA GLY A 372 24.90 -38.33 -3.65
C GLY A 372 23.62 -38.99 -3.11
N ALA A 373 23.61 -40.26 -2.72
CA ALA A 373 22.37 -40.99 -2.40
C ALA A 373 22.10 -41.19 -0.90
N SER A 374 23.09 -41.02 -0.02
CA SER A 374 22.94 -41.33 1.41
C SER A 374 22.46 -40.15 2.27
N VAL A 375 22.65 -38.90 1.84
CA VAL A 375 22.25 -37.71 2.62
C VAL A 375 20.76 -37.36 2.43
N GLY A 376 20.17 -37.66 1.28
CA GLY A 376 18.76 -37.38 1.00
C GLY A 376 17.78 -38.21 1.83
N ILE A 377 18.13 -39.47 2.15
CA ILE A 377 17.26 -40.37 2.91
C ILE A 377 17.23 -39.97 4.40
N LEU A 378 18.34 -39.49 4.96
CA LEU A 378 18.39 -39.03 6.36
C LEU A 378 17.62 -37.72 6.56
N LEU A 379 17.68 -36.77 5.60
CA LEU A 379 16.91 -35.52 5.69
C LEU A 379 15.40 -35.74 5.45
N GLY A 380 15.00 -36.71 4.62
CA GLY A 380 13.60 -37.07 4.40
C GLY A 380 12.92 -37.70 5.62
N LEU A 381 13.67 -38.47 6.43
CA LEU A 381 13.12 -39.10 7.63
C LEU A 381 12.95 -38.11 8.80
N VAL A 382 13.87 -37.14 8.95
CA VAL A 382 13.74 -36.10 10.00
C VAL A 382 12.58 -35.14 9.70
N SER A 383 12.37 -34.77 8.43
CA SER A 383 11.30 -33.87 8.02
C SER A 383 9.89 -34.49 8.13
N SER A 384 9.75 -35.78 7.83
CA SER A 384 8.47 -36.50 7.99
C SER A 384 8.09 -36.73 9.46
N ALA A 385 9.07 -37.02 10.33
CA ALA A 385 8.84 -37.13 11.77
C ALA A 385 8.42 -35.80 12.41
N TYR A 386 9.00 -34.67 11.98
CA TYR A 386 8.64 -33.34 12.47
C TYR A 386 7.22 -32.93 12.05
N GLY A 387 6.81 -33.25 10.82
CA GLY A 387 5.44 -33.04 10.35
C GLY A 387 4.41 -33.81 11.19
N TYR A 388 4.69 -35.06 11.53
CA TYR A 388 3.79 -35.89 12.35
C TYR A 388 3.71 -35.40 13.80
N TYR A 389 4.83 -34.98 14.39
CA TYR A 389 4.89 -34.41 15.73
C TYR A 389 4.02 -33.14 15.84
N ARG A 390 4.11 -32.23 14.87
CA ARG A 390 3.36 -30.96 14.88
C ARG A 390 1.83 -31.16 14.86
N VAL A 391 1.33 -32.11 14.06
CA VAL A 391 -0.11 -32.38 13.94
C VAL A 391 -0.67 -33.03 15.21
N PHE A 392 0.07 -33.97 15.83
CA PHE A 392 -0.40 -34.64 17.03
C PHE A 392 -0.33 -33.76 18.29
N TYR A 393 0.72 -32.96 18.44
CA TYR A 393 0.91 -32.15 19.65
C TYR A 393 -0.10 -30.98 19.74
N MET A 394 -0.41 -30.35 18.60
CA MET A 394 -1.45 -29.30 18.53
C MET A 394 -2.85 -29.83 18.86
N ARG A 395 -3.15 -31.09 18.53
CA ARG A 395 -4.46 -31.70 18.79
C ARG A 395 -4.68 -32.09 20.26
N SER A 396 -3.60 -32.34 21.00
CA SER A 396 -3.67 -32.66 22.44
C SER A 396 -3.99 -31.43 23.30
N ARG A 397 -3.48 -30.25 22.93
CA ARG A 397 -3.71 -29.00 23.68
C ARG A 397 -5.17 -28.54 23.65
N ARG A 398 -5.91 -28.80 22.56
CA ARG A 398 -7.35 -28.46 22.47
C ARG A 398 -8.25 -29.32 23.35
N ARG A 399 -7.86 -30.54 23.73
CA ARG A 399 -8.72 -31.40 24.58
C ARG A 399 -8.66 -31.02 26.06
N ASN A 400 -7.55 -30.44 26.52
CA ASN A 400 -7.40 -30.06 27.93
C ASN A 400 -8.04 -28.71 28.28
N LEU A 401 -8.38 -27.88 27.29
CA LEU A 401 -9.05 -26.59 27.52
C LEU A 401 -10.59 -26.67 27.65
N MET A 402 -11.21 -27.84 27.41
CA MET A 402 -12.67 -28.01 27.51
C MET A 402 -13.17 -28.64 28.82
N ARG A 403 -12.34 -28.73 29.86
CA ARG A 403 -12.81 -29.10 31.21
C ARG A 403 -12.76 -27.90 32.14
N ALA A 404 -13.69 -26.96 31.94
CA ALA A 404 -14.04 -26.00 32.98
C ALA A 404 -14.91 -26.70 34.04
N PRO A 405 -14.60 -26.57 35.34
CA PRO A 405 -15.43 -27.11 36.41
C PRO A 405 -16.77 -26.36 36.48
N ARG A 406 -17.88 -27.11 36.50
CA ARG A 406 -19.22 -26.59 36.80
C ARG A 406 -19.25 -26.08 38.25
N LEU A 407 -19.23 -24.77 38.45
CA LEU A 407 -19.55 -24.15 39.73
C LEU A 407 -21.05 -24.32 40.00
N HIS A 408 -21.37 -25.06 41.06
CA HIS A 408 -22.71 -25.16 41.62
C HIS A 408 -23.13 -23.83 42.27
N GLY A 409 -24.37 -23.43 41.99
CA GLY A 409 -24.94 -22.15 42.42
C GLY A 409 -25.16 -22.06 43.93
N ALA A 410 -24.76 -20.93 44.50
CA ALA A 410 -25.21 -20.48 45.80
C ALA A 410 -26.52 -19.69 45.63
N ARG A 411 -27.60 -20.18 46.26
CA ARG A 411 -28.84 -19.43 46.45
C ARG A 411 -28.63 -18.44 47.60
N ILE A 412 -28.83 -17.16 47.35
CA ILE A 412 -28.95 -16.12 48.39
C ILE A 412 -30.44 -15.98 48.69
N ALA A 413 -30.82 -16.25 49.93
CA ALA A 413 -32.14 -15.94 50.48
C ALA A 413 -32.10 -14.51 51.03
N TYR A 414 -33.09 -13.69 50.68
CA TYR A 414 -33.34 -12.39 51.31
C TYR A 414 -34.29 -12.60 52.50
N ALA A 415 -33.95 -11.97 53.62
CA ALA A 415 -34.78 -11.82 54.81
C ALA A 415 -35.22 -10.36 54.93
#